data_AF-L7U7Y8-F1
#
_entry.id   AF-L7U7Y8-F1
#
_cell.length_a   1.000
_cell.length_b   1.000
_cell.length_c   1.000
_cell.angle_alpha   90.00
_cell.angle_beta   90.00
_cell.angle_gamma   90.00
#
_symmetry.space_group_name_H-M   'P 1'
#
loop_
_entity.id
_entity.type
_entity.pdbx_description
1 polymer ?
#
loop_
_entity_poly.entity_id
_entity_poly.type
_entity_poly.pdbx_seq_one_letter_code
_entity_poly.pdbx_strand_id
1 'polypeptide(L)'
;MPTELTRLRVSRFHSLRDVDLSLQGLSVLEDAKGTATKDLASLLALLKALAEGGLQRHLSETQVLGPAHGREAVRVELTFQDNQYGIELRPRPDGAWWVASESVDLLVGLSCQLLDPDRDSPRAEAALSLYSLEVPEPVAPRAPSDSEGDFLGHVLHGAMAWMRRVLMGIRIEPELSCAPAMLFFFEEADRDLPPNAIWERAQGIRATSSLHQVLLCTASAALAEAFDVRDVLRVDTRDGASSVR
;
A
#
# COMPACT_ATOMS: atom_id res chain seq x y z
N MET A 1 -6.73 6.01 -15.85
CA MET A 1 -7.01 5.65 -14.44
C MET A 1 -6.01 6.37 -13.58
N PRO A 2 -6.45 7.07 -12.53
CA PRO A 2 -5.56 7.82 -11.66
C PRO A 2 -4.56 6.90 -10.97
N THR A 3 -3.32 7.35 -10.82
CA THR A 3 -2.18 6.48 -10.48
C THR A 3 -1.74 6.53 -9.02
N GLU A 4 -2.26 7.48 -8.25
CA GLU A 4 -1.75 7.85 -6.93
C GLU A 4 -2.54 7.18 -5.82
N LEU A 5 -1.81 6.64 -4.83
CA LEU A 5 -2.39 6.15 -3.58
C LEU A 5 -2.68 7.37 -2.70
N THR A 6 -3.94 7.74 -2.52
CA THR A 6 -4.33 8.93 -1.74
C THR A 6 -4.62 8.61 -0.28
N ARG A 7 -4.92 7.35 0.04
CA ARG A 7 -5.16 6.93 1.42
C ARG A 7 -4.68 5.50 1.65
N LEU A 8 -4.04 5.28 2.78
CA LEU A 8 -3.68 3.95 3.29
C LEU A 8 -4.23 3.82 4.70
N ARG A 9 -5.20 2.92 4.88
CA ARG A 9 -5.68 2.52 6.19
C ARG A 9 -5.19 1.13 6.52
N VAL A 10 -4.73 0.96 7.74
CA VAL A 10 -4.32 -0.34 8.25
C VAL A 10 -4.75 -0.49 9.70
N SER A 11 -5.25 -1.66 10.02
CA SER A 11 -5.56 -2.02 11.39
C SER A 11 -4.87 -3.32 11.78
N ARG A 12 -4.42 -3.34 13.05
CA ARG A 12 -3.78 -4.48 13.71
C ARG A 12 -2.49 -4.96 13.03
N PHE A 13 -1.74 -4.10 12.36
CA PHE A 13 -0.45 -4.45 11.76
C PHE A 13 0.73 -3.95 12.61
N HIS A 14 1.26 -4.78 13.51
CA HIS A 14 2.35 -4.41 14.43
C HIS A 14 2.06 -3.13 15.22
N SER A 15 2.90 -2.08 15.10
CA SER A 15 2.63 -0.80 15.73
C SER A 15 1.50 -0.03 15.05
N LEU A 16 1.16 -0.34 13.79
CA LEU A 16 0.07 0.26 13.02
C LEU A 16 -1.28 -0.36 13.40
N ARG A 17 -1.76 -0.06 14.61
CA ARG A 17 -2.97 -0.68 15.17
C ARG A 17 -4.28 -0.15 14.56
N ASP A 18 -4.33 1.14 14.25
CA ASP A 18 -5.45 1.84 13.62
C ASP A 18 -4.90 3.12 12.99
N VAL A 19 -4.23 2.95 11.85
CA VAL A 19 -3.53 4.03 11.16
C VAL A 19 -4.30 4.40 9.91
N ASP A 20 -4.50 5.69 9.71
CA ASP A 20 -5.18 6.27 8.57
C ASP A 20 -4.28 7.37 7.97
N LEU A 21 -3.53 7.03 6.93
CA LEU A 21 -2.60 7.91 6.25
C LEU A 21 -3.28 8.55 5.05
N SER A 22 -3.36 9.87 5.03
CA SER A 22 -3.71 10.64 3.83
C SER A 22 -2.42 11.04 3.11
N LEU A 23 -2.26 10.53 1.89
CA LEU A 23 -1.05 10.69 1.09
C LEU A 23 -1.30 11.66 -0.06
N GLN A 24 -0.25 12.40 -0.42
CA GLN A 24 -0.24 13.33 -1.55
C GLN A 24 0.89 12.93 -2.51
N GLY A 25 1.15 13.74 -3.55
CA GLY A 25 2.31 13.55 -4.43
C GLY A 25 3.64 13.53 -3.65
N LEU A 26 3.72 14.32 -2.58
CA LEU A 26 4.79 14.27 -1.58
C LEU A 26 4.18 14.17 -0.18
N SER A 27 4.63 13.21 0.60
CA SER A 27 4.29 13.08 2.02
C SER A 27 5.53 12.74 2.82
N VAL A 28 5.67 13.35 3.99
CA VAL A 28 6.84 13.23 4.87
C VAL A 28 6.37 12.73 6.22
N LEU A 29 6.66 11.48 6.52
CA LEU A 29 6.39 10.85 7.80
C LEU A 29 7.55 11.14 8.77
N GLU A 30 7.31 12.02 9.74
CA GLU A 30 8.23 12.27 10.85
C GLU A 30 7.98 11.21 11.94
N ASP A 31 8.89 10.22 12.03
CA ASP A 31 8.85 9.14 13.02
C ASP A 31 10.16 9.09 13.80
N ALA A 32 10.20 9.82 14.91
CA ALA A 32 11.38 9.93 15.78
C ALA A 32 11.89 8.58 16.32
N LYS A 33 11.04 7.53 16.39
CA LYS A 33 11.44 6.20 16.87
C LYS A 33 11.73 5.21 15.74
N GLY A 34 11.40 5.57 14.49
CA GLY A 34 11.51 4.70 13.31
C GLY A 34 10.68 3.40 13.39
N THR A 35 9.78 3.26 14.37
CA THR A 35 9.01 2.02 14.56
C THR A 35 7.89 1.92 13.52
N ALA A 36 7.16 3.01 13.29
CA ALA A 36 6.11 3.05 12.27
C ALA A 36 6.71 2.98 10.87
N THR A 37 7.87 3.61 10.66
CA THR A 37 8.62 3.53 9.39
C THR A 37 8.92 2.08 9.00
N LYS A 38 9.49 1.29 9.91
CA LYS A 38 9.82 -0.13 9.65
C LYS A 38 8.58 -0.99 9.41
N ASP A 39 7.53 -0.77 10.19
CA ASP A 39 6.28 -1.49 10.02
C ASP A 39 5.60 -1.11 8.71
N LEU A 40 5.64 0.15 8.30
CA LEU A 40 5.08 0.61 7.03
C LEU A 40 5.86 0.06 5.84
N ALA A 41 7.20 0.05 5.90
CA ALA A 41 8.02 -0.62 4.89
C ALA A 41 7.65 -2.11 4.77
N SER A 42 7.49 -2.80 5.90
CA SER A 42 7.07 -4.21 5.94
C SER A 42 5.67 -4.43 5.35
N LEU A 43 4.74 -3.51 5.63
CA LEU A 43 3.39 -3.53 5.07
C LEU A 43 3.40 -3.35 3.55
N LEU A 44 4.17 -2.38 3.04
CA LEU A 44 4.30 -2.15 1.59
C LEU A 44 4.95 -3.34 0.89
N ALA A 45 5.95 -3.97 1.51
CA ALA A 45 6.54 -5.21 1.01
C ALA A 45 5.54 -6.38 0.97
N LEU A 46 4.68 -6.51 1.99
CA LEU A 46 3.60 -7.48 2.02
C LEU A 46 2.57 -7.24 0.90
N LEU A 47 2.14 -6.00 0.71
CA LEU A 47 1.19 -5.62 -0.35
C LEU A 47 1.75 -5.89 -1.75
N LYS A 48 3.04 -5.66 -1.94
CA LYS A 48 3.75 -6.02 -3.17
C LYS A 48 3.76 -7.54 -3.39
N ALA A 49 4.16 -8.32 -2.38
CA ALA A 49 4.16 -9.77 -2.46
C ALA A 49 2.76 -10.34 -2.77
N LEU A 50 1.72 -9.71 -2.21
CA LEU A 50 0.34 -10.05 -2.48
C LEU A 50 -0.06 -9.80 -3.94
N ALA A 51 0.30 -8.64 -4.49
CA ALA A 51 0.08 -8.33 -5.90
C ALA A 51 0.85 -9.28 -6.85
N GLU A 52 1.99 -9.81 -6.39
CA GLU A 52 2.80 -10.80 -7.12
C GLU A 52 2.27 -12.24 -7.03
N GLY A 53 1.29 -12.53 -6.15
CA GLY A 53 0.83 -13.89 -5.87
C GLY A 53 1.84 -14.72 -5.06
N GLY A 54 2.64 -14.03 -4.24
CA GLY A 54 3.68 -14.61 -3.38
C GLY A 54 3.42 -14.37 -1.90
N LEU A 55 2.16 -14.20 -1.48
CA LEU A 55 1.80 -13.91 -0.09
C LEU A 55 2.35 -14.98 0.86
N GLN A 56 2.10 -16.27 0.58
CA GLN A 56 2.55 -17.35 1.46
C GLN A 56 4.07 -17.44 1.54
N ARG A 57 4.76 -17.25 0.40
CA ARG A 57 6.22 -17.22 0.35
C ARG A 57 6.76 -16.11 1.24
N HIS A 58 6.28 -14.89 1.04
CA HIS A 58 6.72 -13.72 1.80
C HIS A 58 6.50 -13.90 3.30
N LEU A 59 5.30 -14.34 3.71
CA LEU A 59 4.99 -14.59 5.12
C LEU A 59 5.90 -15.66 5.74
N SER A 60 6.23 -16.71 4.98
CA SER A 60 7.13 -17.76 5.46
C SER A 60 8.57 -17.27 5.63
N GLU A 61 9.05 -16.40 4.75
CA GLU A 61 10.43 -15.89 4.73
C GLU A 61 10.65 -14.78 5.77
N THR A 62 9.71 -13.84 5.89
CA THR A 62 9.89 -12.65 6.74
C THR A 62 9.36 -12.85 8.16
N GLN A 63 8.45 -13.79 8.37
CA GLN A 63 7.75 -13.99 9.65
C GLN A 63 7.05 -12.72 10.17
N VAL A 64 6.69 -11.79 9.27
CA VAL A 64 6.05 -10.50 9.62
C VAL A 64 4.74 -10.72 10.39
N LEU A 65 3.89 -11.66 9.97
CA LEU A 65 2.73 -12.10 10.74
C LEU A 65 3.01 -13.41 11.51
N GLY A 66 4.21 -13.54 12.08
CA GLY A 66 4.59 -14.72 12.87
C GLY A 66 3.86 -14.82 14.22
N PRO A 67 4.21 -15.81 15.06
CA PRO A 67 3.58 -16.03 16.36
C PRO A 67 3.58 -14.82 17.30
N ALA A 68 4.58 -13.93 17.17
CA ALA A 68 4.70 -12.71 17.95
C ALA A 68 3.64 -11.65 17.63
N HIS A 69 3.03 -11.70 16.45
CA HIS A 69 1.99 -10.77 16.03
C HIS A 69 0.64 -11.06 16.72
N GLY A 70 0.37 -12.32 17.04
CA GLY A 70 -0.89 -12.76 17.64
C GLY A 70 -1.85 -13.40 16.63
N ARG A 71 -3.15 -13.44 16.97
CA ARG A 71 -4.20 -14.11 16.18
C ARG A 71 -5.31 -13.17 15.68
N GLU A 72 -5.11 -11.86 15.79
CA GLU A 72 -6.10 -10.88 15.35
C GLU A 72 -6.10 -10.74 13.83
N ALA A 73 -7.24 -10.40 13.23
CA ALA A 73 -7.30 -10.15 11.80
C ALA A 73 -6.59 -8.83 11.46
N VAL A 74 -5.81 -8.82 10.39
CA VAL A 74 -5.18 -7.61 9.84
C VAL A 74 -6.05 -7.12 8.69
N ARG A 75 -6.40 -5.83 8.68
CA ARG A 75 -7.11 -5.21 7.55
C ARG A 75 -6.27 -4.11 6.94
N VAL A 76 -6.30 -4.07 5.62
CA VAL A 76 -5.68 -2.99 4.84
C VAL A 76 -6.70 -2.49 3.83
N GLU A 77 -6.87 -1.17 3.78
CA GLU A 77 -7.65 -0.50 2.74
C GLU A 77 -6.75 0.51 2.03
N LEU A 78 -6.75 0.44 0.71
CA LEU A 78 -6.02 1.31 -0.17
C LEU A 78 -7.02 2.14 -0.96
N THR A 79 -6.90 3.46 -0.90
CA THR A 79 -7.68 4.35 -1.75
C THR A 79 -6.78 4.97 -2.79
N PHE A 80 -7.18 4.81 -4.04
CA PHE A 80 -6.54 5.38 -5.20
C PHE A 80 -7.47 6.43 -5.82
N GLN A 81 -7.32 7.67 -5.36
CA GLN A 81 -8.29 8.75 -5.55
C GLN A 81 -9.68 8.35 -5.07
N ASP A 82 -10.53 7.86 -5.96
CA ASP A 82 -11.93 7.50 -5.69
C ASP A 82 -12.19 6.00 -5.76
N ASN A 83 -11.19 5.19 -6.15
CA ASN A 83 -11.31 3.73 -6.15
C ASN A 83 -10.69 3.17 -4.87
N GLN A 84 -11.32 2.16 -4.29
CA GLN A 84 -10.87 1.51 -3.06
C GLN A 84 -10.61 0.03 -3.30
N TYR A 85 -9.54 -0.48 -2.71
CA TYR A 85 -9.22 -1.90 -2.62
C TYR A 85 -9.03 -2.25 -1.16
N GLY A 86 -9.74 -3.28 -0.68
CA GLY A 86 -9.72 -3.72 0.70
C GLY A 86 -9.37 -5.19 0.82
N ILE A 87 -8.58 -5.53 1.82
CA ILE A 87 -8.23 -6.92 2.13
C ILE A 87 -8.18 -7.17 3.63
N GLU A 88 -8.65 -8.36 4.04
CA GLU A 88 -8.51 -8.88 5.39
C GLU A 88 -7.72 -10.18 5.40
N LEU A 89 -6.67 -10.25 6.22
CA LEU A 89 -5.90 -11.45 6.49
C LEU A 89 -6.29 -12.03 7.85
N ARG A 90 -6.49 -13.34 7.91
CA ARG A 90 -6.76 -14.05 9.17
C ARG A 90 -5.77 -15.20 9.39
N PRO A 91 -5.35 -15.43 10.65
CA PRO A 91 -4.56 -16.59 11.00
C PRO A 91 -5.46 -17.83 11.03
N ARG A 92 -4.92 -18.93 10.52
CA ARG A 92 -5.51 -20.26 10.60
C ARG A 92 -4.98 -21.00 11.84
N PRO A 93 -5.67 -22.08 12.26
CA PRO A 93 -5.22 -22.89 13.40
C PRO A 93 -3.82 -23.50 13.22
N ASP A 94 -3.38 -23.71 11.98
CA ASP A 94 -2.04 -24.18 11.60
C ASP A 94 -0.96 -23.08 11.65
N GLY A 95 -1.34 -21.84 11.95
CA GLY A 95 -0.45 -20.68 12.02
C GLY A 95 -0.24 -19.96 10.68
N ALA A 96 -0.77 -20.48 9.57
CA ALA A 96 -0.69 -19.80 8.28
C ALA A 96 -1.69 -18.62 8.23
N TRP A 97 -1.37 -17.58 7.47
CA TRP A 97 -2.27 -16.44 7.27
C TRP A 97 -2.89 -16.46 5.90
N TRP A 98 -4.21 -16.40 5.84
CA TRP A 98 -4.98 -16.54 4.61
C TRP A 98 -5.82 -15.29 4.40
N VAL A 99 -6.06 -14.97 3.13
CA VAL A 99 -7.01 -13.94 2.73
C VAL A 99 -8.40 -14.42 3.09
N ALA A 100 -9.06 -13.69 3.98
CA ALA A 100 -10.39 -14.00 4.48
C ALA A 100 -11.48 -13.16 3.80
N SER A 101 -11.14 -11.95 3.37
CA SER A 101 -12.01 -11.08 2.57
C SER A 101 -11.16 -10.23 1.65
N GLU A 102 -11.69 -9.95 0.46
CA GLU A 102 -11.08 -9.09 -0.54
C GLU A 102 -12.18 -8.37 -1.31
N SER A 103 -12.07 -7.06 -1.43
CA SER A 103 -13.12 -6.21 -2.01
C SER A 103 -12.55 -5.07 -2.82
N VAL A 104 -13.36 -4.59 -3.74
CA VAL A 104 -13.05 -3.42 -4.56
C VAL A 104 -14.31 -2.58 -4.74
N ASP A 105 -14.17 -1.28 -4.56
CA ASP A 105 -15.21 -0.29 -4.79
C ASP A 105 -14.66 0.73 -5.80
N LEU A 106 -15.35 0.88 -6.93
CA LEU A 106 -14.93 1.76 -8.01
C LEU A 106 -15.88 2.95 -8.11
N LEU A 107 -15.31 4.13 -8.41
CA LEU A 107 -16.06 5.39 -8.59
C LEU A 107 -17.21 5.26 -9.60
N VAL A 108 -17.06 4.38 -10.59
CA VAL A 108 -18.08 4.11 -11.61
C VAL A 108 -19.35 3.44 -11.07
N GLY A 109 -19.47 3.27 -9.75
CA GLY A 109 -20.60 2.64 -9.08
C GLY A 109 -20.53 1.12 -9.06
N LEU A 110 -19.35 0.54 -9.34
CA LEU A 110 -19.12 -0.89 -9.29
C LEU A 110 -18.45 -1.28 -7.96
N SER A 111 -19.16 -2.07 -7.17
CA SER A 111 -18.65 -2.67 -5.94
C SER A 111 -18.65 -4.19 -6.08
N CYS A 112 -17.54 -4.83 -5.72
CA CYS A 112 -17.38 -6.27 -5.84
C CYS A 112 -16.67 -6.85 -4.62
N GLN A 113 -17.26 -7.90 -4.04
CA GLN A 113 -16.57 -8.80 -3.12
C GLN A 113 -15.89 -9.89 -3.95
N LEU A 114 -14.56 -9.81 -4.04
CA LEU A 114 -13.72 -10.78 -4.76
C LEU A 114 -13.53 -12.07 -3.94
N LEU A 115 -13.63 -11.92 -2.62
CA LEU A 115 -13.72 -13.01 -1.65
C LEU A 115 -14.70 -12.61 -0.55
N ASP A 116 -15.89 -13.22 -0.55
CA ASP A 116 -16.94 -12.96 0.44
C ASP A 116 -16.77 -13.93 1.62
N PRO A 117 -16.47 -13.46 2.85
CA PRO A 117 -16.24 -14.34 3.99
C PRO A 117 -17.45 -15.19 4.41
N ASP A 118 -18.66 -14.79 4.03
CA ASP A 118 -19.89 -15.52 4.36
C ASP A 118 -20.21 -16.62 3.33
N ARG A 119 -19.60 -16.56 2.15
CA ARG A 119 -19.89 -17.47 1.01
C ARG A 119 -18.70 -18.30 0.58
N ASP A 120 -17.50 -17.76 0.70
CA ASP A 120 -16.27 -18.35 0.22
C ASP A 120 -15.40 -18.86 1.36
N SER A 121 -14.63 -19.91 1.08
CA SER A 121 -13.55 -20.32 1.97
C SER A 121 -12.36 -19.36 1.83
N PRO A 122 -11.64 -19.04 2.93
CA PRO A 122 -10.41 -18.26 2.86
C PRO A 122 -9.43 -18.83 1.84
N ARG A 123 -8.60 -17.97 1.24
CA ARG A 123 -7.63 -18.36 0.21
C ARG A 123 -6.20 -18.10 0.67
N ALA A 124 -5.27 -18.93 0.21
CA ALA A 124 -3.85 -18.74 0.49
C ALA A 124 -3.28 -17.50 -0.22
N GLU A 125 -3.83 -17.11 -1.36
CA GLU A 125 -3.37 -15.97 -2.17
C GLU A 125 -4.55 -15.05 -2.48
N ALA A 126 -4.26 -13.77 -2.76
CA ALA A 126 -5.25 -12.78 -3.14
C ALA A 126 -5.73 -12.96 -4.59
N ALA A 127 -7.00 -12.66 -4.84
CA ALA A 127 -7.58 -12.61 -6.17
C ALA A 127 -6.92 -11.55 -7.04
N LEU A 128 -6.43 -10.43 -6.46
CA LEU A 128 -5.66 -9.40 -7.16
C LEU A 128 -4.53 -9.98 -8.01
N SER A 129 -3.83 -11.00 -7.53
CA SER A 129 -2.71 -11.64 -8.24
C SER A 129 -3.13 -12.37 -9.52
N LEU A 130 -4.41 -12.74 -9.63
CA LEU A 130 -4.98 -13.46 -10.78
C LEU A 130 -5.23 -12.55 -11.98
N TYR A 131 -5.24 -11.22 -11.77
CA TYR A 131 -5.48 -10.26 -12.84
C TYR A 131 -4.19 -9.98 -13.61
N SER A 132 -4.29 -10.02 -14.94
CA SER A 132 -3.16 -9.74 -15.83
C SER A 132 -2.60 -8.34 -15.63
N LEU A 133 -1.30 -8.16 -15.87
CA LEU A 133 -0.71 -6.82 -15.91
C LEU A 133 -1.06 -6.08 -17.19
N GLU A 134 -1.53 -6.78 -18.21
CA GLU A 134 -1.99 -6.20 -19.46
C GLU A 134 -3.47 -5.86 -19.32
N VAL A 135 -3.86 -4.67 -19.77
CA VAL A 135 -5.28 -4.36 -19.89
C VAL A 135 -5.80 -5.18 -21.07
N PRO A 136 -6.85 -5.99 -20.90
CA PRO A 136 -7.39 -6.78 -22.00
C PRO A 136 -7.81 -5.83 -23.11
N GLU A 137 -7.50 -6.20 -24.35
CA GLU A 137 -7.98 -5.43 -25.50
C GLU A 137 -9.50 -5.23 -25.39
N PRO A 138 -10.02 -4.05 -25.73
CA PRO A 138 -11.45 -3.83 -25.75
C PRO A 138 -12.06 -4.90 -26.68
N VAL A 139 -12.83 -5.82 -26.10
CA VAL A 139 -13.51 -6.84 -26.89
C VAL A 139 -14.49 -6.09 -27.79
N ALA A 140 -14.30 -6.22 -29.10
CA ALA A 140 -15.27 -5.70 -30.06
C ALA A 140 -16.64 -6.31 -29.71
N PRO A 141 -17.71 -5.50 -29.57
CA PRO A 141 -18.99 -6.00 -29.09
C PRO A 141 -19.45 -7.18 -29.95
N ARG A 142 -19.58 -8.37 -29.34
CA ARG A 142 -20.03 -9.58 -30.05
C ARG A 142 -21.55 -9.63 -29.95
N ALA A 143 -22.21 -9.03 -30.94
CA ALA A 143 -23.68 -8.97 -31.04
C ALA A 143 -24.36 -8.13 -29.92
N PRO A 144 -25.55 -7.57 -30.18
CA PRO A 144 -26.24 -6.66 -29.24
C PRO A 144 -26.79 -7.32 -27.97
N SER A 145 -26.56 -8.62 -27.79
CA SER A 145 -26.90 -9.39 -26.58
C SER A 145 -25.72 -9.57 -25.62
N ASP A 146 -24.52 -9.08 -25.98
CA ASP A 146 -23.39 -9.03 -25.06
C ASP A 146 -23.74 -8.10 -23.90
N SER A 147 -23.70 -8.72 -22.73
CA SER A 147 -24.48 -8.36 -21.57
C SER A 147 -23.76 -7.29 -20.76
N GLU A 148 -24.53 -6.52 -19.98
CA GLU A 148 -23.98 -5.62 -18.94
C GLU A 148 -22.88 -6.30 -18.11
N GLY A 149 -23.00 -7.61 -17.84
CA GLY A 149 -21.99 -8.40 -17.15
C GLY A 149 -20.62 -8.44 -17.85
N ASP A 150 -20.57 -8.54 -19.17
CA ASP A 150 -19.30 -8.56 -19.92
C ASP A 150 -18.58 -7.22 -19.81
N PHE A 151 -19.34 -6.13 -19.93
CA PHE A 151 -18.81 -4.77 -19.74
C PHE A 151 -18.29 -4.56 -18.31
N LEU A 152 -19.09 -4.92 -17.30
CA LEU A 152 -18.68 -4.79 -15.89
C LEU A 152 -17.44 -5.65 -15.59
N GLY A 153 -17.35 -6.86 -16.17
CA GLY A 153 -16.18 -7.72 -16.08
C GLY A 153 -14.92 -7.07 -16.66
N HIS A 154 -15.04 -6.41 -17.82
CA HIS A 154 -13.95 -5.65 -18.43
C HIS A 154 -13.48 -4.47 -17.57
N VAL A 155 -14.42 -3.71 -17.01
CA VAL A 155 -14.13 -2.57 -16.13
C VAL A 155 -13.39 -3.05 -14.88
N LEU A 156 -13.91 -4.08 -14.22
CA LEU A 156 -13.30 -4.69 -13.03
C LEU A 156 -11.89 -5.20 -13.36
N HIS A 157 -11.72 -5.96 -14.43
CA HIS A 157 -10.42 -6.49 -14.82
C HIS A 157 -9.41 -5.36 -15.06
N GLY A 158 -9.79 -4.31 -15.80
CA GLY A 158 -8.94 -3.16 -16.05
C GLY A 158 -8.53 -2.44 -14.76
N ALA A 159 -9.45 -2.26 -13.82
CA ALA A 159 -9.16 -1.65 -12.53
C ALA A 159 -8.20 -2.50 -11.68
N MET A 160 -8.44 -3.81 -11.59
CA MET A 160 -7.61 -4.74 -10.83
C MET A 160 -6.21 -4.90 -11.43
N ALA A 161 -6.10 -5.02 -12.75
CA ALA A 161 -4.83 -5.02 -13.48
C ALA A 161 -4.00 -3.76 -13.17
N TRP A 162 -4.68 -2.62 -13.13
CA TRP A 162 -4.05 -1.35 -12.81
C TRP A 162 -3.61 -1.26 -11.33
N MET A 163 -4.46 -1.63 -10.37
CA MET A 163 -4.12 -1.67 -8.93
C MET A 163 -2.93 -2.59 -8.67
N ARG A 164 -2.93 -3.77 -9.30
CA ARG A 164 -1.81 -4.72 -9.24
C ARG A 164 -0.51 -4.08 -9.74
N ARG A 165 -0.56 -3.36 -10.85
CA ARG A 165 0.60 -2.64 -11.41
C ARG A 165 1.13 -1.57 -10.46
N VAL A 166 0.24 -0.83 -9.78
CA VAL A 166 0.65 0.17 -8.78
C VAL A 166 1.41 -0.49 -7.64
N LEU A 167 0.84 -1.53 -7.03
CA LEU A 167 1.44 -2.23 -5.88
C LEU A 167 2.79 -2.86 -6.22
N MET A 168 2.92 -3.48 -7.38
CA MET A 168 4.20 -4.02 -7.83
C MET A 168 5.22 -2.91 -8.19
N GLY A 169 4.72 -1.74 -8.58
CA GLY A 169 5.51 -0.55 -8.90
C GLY A 169 5.98 0.24 -7.67
N ILE A 170 5.68 -0.23 -6.45
CA ILE A 170 6.22 0.35 -5.21
C ILE A 170 7.72 0.03 -5.12
N ARG A 171 8.50 1.07 -4.82
CA ARG A 171 9.94 1.01 -4.57
C ARG A 171 10.22 1.44 -3.14
N ILE A 172 10.92 0.60 -2.38
CA ILE A 172 11.37 0.89 -1.02
C ILE A 172 12.89 1.04 -1.13
N GLU A 173 13.39 2.27 -1.04
CA GLU A 173 14.79 2.60 -1.32
C GLU A 173 15.36 3.46 -0.20
N PRO A 174 16.61 3.24 0.24
CA PRO A 174 17.28 4.11 1.21
C PRO A 174 17.84 5.39 0.57
N GLU A 175 17.98 5.39 -0.75
CA GLU A 175 18.63 6.44 -1.53
C GLU A 175 17.73 6.90 -2.68
N LEU A 176 17.90 8.17 -3.06
CA LEU A 176 17.16 8.76 -4.17
C LEU A 176 17.47 7.99 -5.46
N SER A 177 16.42 7.63 -6.19
CA SER A 177 16.51 6.88 -7.44
C SER A 177 15.65 7.53 -8.50
N CYS A 178 16.14 7.53 -9.74
CA CYS A 178 15.38 7.96 -10.91
C CYS A 178 14.70 6.80 -11.64
N ALA A 179 14.69 5.60 -11.04
CA ALA A 179 14.00 4.46 -11.61
C ALA A 179 12.49 4.73 -11.69
N PRO A 180 11.78 4.23 -12.72
CA PRO A 180 10.33 4.38 -12.77
C PRO A 180 9.69 3.65 -11.58
N ALA A 181 8.93 4.42 -10.79
CA ALA A 181 8.14 3.93 -9.67
C ALA A 181 6.73 4.54 -9.70
N MET A 182 5.77 3.81 -9.15
CA MET A 182 4.43 4.34 -8.91
C MET A 182 4.36 5.07 -7.57
N LEU A 183 5.10 4.56 -6.59
CA LEU A 183 5.33 5.17 -5.28
C LEU A 183 6.76 4.86 -4.85
N PHE A 184 7.49 5.89 -4.46
CA PHE A 184 8.75 5.76 -3.74
C PHE A 184 8.51 5.88 -2.24
N PHE A 185 8.96 4.87 -1.51
CA PHE A 185 9.11 4.91 -0.06
C PHE A 185 10.60 5.10 0.24
N PHE A 186 10.97 6.28 0.74
CA PHE A 186 12.34 6.58 1.13
C PHE A 186 12.49 6.45 2.65
N GLU A 187 13.31 5.51 3.09
CA GLU A 187 13.72 5.42 4.49
C GLU A 187 14.99 6.22 4.68
N GLU A 188 14.88 7.34 5.39
CA GLU A 188 16.04 8.13 5.77
C GLU A 188 16.77 7.43 6.91
N ALA A 189 18.08 7.21 6.72
CA ALA A 189 18.89 6.51 7.68
C ALA A 189 19.09 7.38 8.93
N ASP A 190 18.84 6.82 10.12
CA ASP A 190 19.01 7.48 11.43
C ASP A 190 20.44 7.99 11.63
N ARG A 191 20.71 9.19 11.10
CA ARG A 191 22.01 9.87 11.11
C ARG A 191 21.76 11.36 11.26
N ASP A 192 22.51 11.98 12.15
CA ASP A 192 22.55 13.44 12.25
C ASP A 192 23.10 14.02 10.94
N LEU A 193 22.20 14.48 10.07
CA LEU A 193 22.54 15.13 8.82
C LEU A 193 23.08 16.54 9.12
N PRO A 194 24.26 16.93 8.60
CA PRO A 194 24.69 18.32 8.68
C PRO A 194 23.74 19.22 7.87
N PRO A 195 23.63 20.53 8.20
CA PRO A 195 22.63 21.41 7.61
C PRO A 195 22.61 21.46 6.07
N ASN A 196 23.78 21.37 5.43
CA ASN A 196 23.88 21.33 3.98
C ASN A 196 23.28 20.04 3.37
N ALA A 197 23.47 18.90 4.04
CA ALA A 197 22.92 17.61 3.59
C ALA A 197 21.40 17.56 3.74
N ILE A 198 20.82 18.23 4.74
CA ILE A 198 19.37 18.37 4.89
C ILE A 198 18.78 19.07 3.67
N TRP A 199 19.38 20.19 3.25
CA TRP A 199 18.90 20.95 2.09
C TRP A 199 19.00 20.16 0.79
N GLU A 200 20.15 19.51 0.54
CA GLU A 200 20.35 18.67 -0.65
C GLU A 200 19.33 17.52 -0.70
N ARG A 201 19.08 16.86 0.44
CA ARG A 201 18.08 15.79 0.54
C ARG A 201 16.68 16.31 0.26
N ALA A 202 16.29 17.42 0.88
CA ALA A 202 14.97 18.01 0.67
C ALA A 202 14.75 18.38 -0.80
N GLN A 203 15.73 18.99 -1.46
CA GLN A 203 15.66 19.33 -2.88
C GLN A 203 15.57 18.08 -3.77
N GLY A 204 16.36 17.05 -3.48
CA GLY A 204 16.30 15.79 -4.22
C GLY A 204 14.96 15.07 -4.09
N ILE A 205 14.37 15.07 -2.90
CA ILE A 205 13.02 14.53 -2.65
C ILE A 205 11.97 15.33 -3.43
N ARG A 206 12.02 16.67 -3.39
CA ARG A 206 11.10 17.52 -4.16
C ARG A 206 11.22 17.29 -5.66
N ALA A 207 12.43 17.20 -6.19
CA ALA A 207 12.68 16.89 -7.59
C ALA A 207 12.07 15.52 -7.97
N THR A 208 12.25 14.50 -7.13
CA THR A 208 11.65 13.17 -7.34
C THR A 208 10.12 13.22 -7.29
N SER A 209 9.56 13.98 -6.34
CA SER A 209 8.11 14.13 -6.18
C SER A 209 7.40 14.84 -7.35
N SER A 210 8.17 15.55 -8.19
CA SER A 210 7.61 16.17 -9.41
C SER A 210 7.28 15.16 -10.51
N LEU A 211 7.80 13.93 -10.40
CA LEU A 211 7.64 12.86 -11.39
C LEU A 211 6.97 11.61 -10.82
N HIS A 212 7.12 11.37 -9.53
CA HIS A 212 6.65 10.17 -8.85
C HIS A 212 5.95 10.54 -7.54
N GLN A 213 5.03 9.69 -7.08
CA GLN A 213 4.55 9.82 -5.71
C GLN A 213 5.68 9.46 -4.73
N VAL A 214 5.86 10.26 -3.68
CA VAL A 214 6.92 10.05 -2.68
C VAL A 214 6.35 10.06 -1.27
N LEU A 215 6.68 9.01 -0.51
CA LEU A 215 6.56 8.95 0.93
C LEU A 215 7.97 8.89 1.54
N LEU A 216 8.43 10.01 2.12
CA LEU A 216 9.69 10.10 2.85
C LEU A 216 9.42 9.78 4.32
N CYS A 217 10.12 8.80 4.89
CA CYS A 217 10.12 8.54 6.32
C CYS A 217 11.44 8.99 6.93
N THR A 218 11.40 9.84 7.95
CA THR A 218 12.61 10.34 8.62
C THR A 218 12.41 10.46 10.13
N ALA A 219 13.48 10.18 10.88
CA ALA A 219 13.56 10.47 12.31
C ALA A 219 14.03 11.92 12.58
N SER A 220 14.53 12.62 11.56
CA SER A 220 15.06 13.98 11.68
C SER A 220 13.96 15.03 11.59
N ALA A 221 13.64 15.64 12.73
CA ALA A 221 12.74 16.78 12.79
C ALA A 221 13.22 17.94 11.90
N ALA A 222 14.53 18.19 11.85
CA ALA A 222 15.10 19.25 11.02
C ALA A 222 14.91 19.00 9.51
N LEU A 223 14.94 17.73 9.07
CA LEU A 223 14.62 17.39 7.69
C LEU A 223 13.12 17.53 7.42
N ALA A 224 12.26 17.08 8.35
CA ALA A 224 10.81 17.26 8.22
C ALA A 224 10.41 18.75 8.13
N GLU A 225 11.06 19.62 8.91
CA GLU A 225 10.86 21.08 8.89
C GLU A 225 11.28 21.76 7.58
N ALA A 226 12.04 21.10 6.71
CA ALA A 226 12.36 21.60 5.36
C ALA A 226 11.20 21.46 4.36
N PHE A 227 10.11 20.77 4.75
CA PHE A 227 8.92 20.53 3.95
C PHE A 227 7.74 21.43 4.33
N ASP A 228 6.71 21.51 3.46
CA ASP A 228 5.50 22.25 3.81
C ASP A 228 4.78 21.51 4.94
N VAL A 229 4.20 22.24 5.90
CA VAL A 229 3.44 21.65 7.01
C VAL A 229 2.32 20.72 6.54
N ARG A 230 1.78 20.95 5.34
CA ARG A 230 0.73 20.11 4.73
C ARG A 230 1.26 18.78 4.18
N ASP A 231 2.55 18.70 3.93
CA ASP A 231 3.22 17.48 3.44
C ASP A 231 3.66 16.61 4.63
N VAL A 232 3.78 17.17 5.84
CA VAL A 232 4.34 16.48 7.01
C VAL A 232 3.25 15.79 7.83
N LEU A 233 3.42 14.49 8.04
CA LEU A 233 2.61 13.62 8.89
C LEU A 233 3.45 13.22 10.10
N ARG A 234 2.96 13.47 11.31
CA ARG A 234 3.72 13.20 12.54
C ARG A 234 3.26 11.93 13.21
N VAL A 235 4.22 11.07 13.53
CA VAL A 235 3.97 9.82 14.25
C VAL A 235 4.19 10.00 15.74
N ASP A 236 3.17 9.69 16.53
CA ASP A 236 3.25 9.57 17.99
C ASP A 236 3.11 8.09 18.36
N THR A 237 4.21 7.50 18.85
CA THR A 237 4.29 6.08 19.23
C THR A 237 4.27 5.95 20.75
N ARG A 238 3.16 5.43 21.30
CA ARG A 238 2.94 5.18 22.74
C ARG A 238 2.56 3.73 22.97
N ASP A 239 3.16 3.09 23.98
CA ASP A 239 2.89 1.70 24.37
C ASP A 239 2.94 0.69 23.20
N GLY A 240 3.84 0.92 22.25
CA GLY A 240 4.00 0.09 21.05
C GLY A 240 2.90 0.26 20.00
N ALA A 241 2.04 1.27 20.12
CA ALA A 241 1.08 1.68 19.10
C ALA A 241 1.48 3.03 18.50
N SER A 242 1.47 3.11 17.17
CA SER A 242 1.79 4.29 16.39
C SER A 242 0.49 4.94 15.94
N SER A 243 0.34 6.24 16.19
CA SER A 243 -0.75 7.07 15.68
C SER A 243 -0.18 8.18 14.82
N VAL A 244 -0.89 8.56 13.76
CA VAL A 244 -0.44 9.60 12.82
C VAL A 244 -1.36 10.80 12.91
N ARG A 245 -0.77 12.00 12.93
CA ARG A 245 -1.47 13.29 13.04
C ARG A 245 -0.95 14.28 12.01
#